data_AF-A0A6M0CJL8-F1
#
_entry.id   AF-A0A6M0CJL8-F1
#
_cell.length_a   1.000
_cell.length_b   1.000
_cell.length_c   1.000
_cell.angle_alpha   90.00
_cell.angle_beta   90.00
_cell.angle_gamma   90.00
#
_symmetry.space_group_name_H-M   'P 1'
#
loop_
_entity.id
_entity.type
_entity.pdbx_description
1 polymer ?
#
loop_
_entity_poly.entity_id
_entity_poly.type
_entity_poly.pdbx_seq_one_letter_code
_entity_poly.pdbx_strand_id
1 'polypeptide(L)'
;MLPKANRLRQNKDFSKIYKRGNRHSGKDLVLRGLRRSGKPEVLNALVPTRVGISIGKKVSKQAVERNRLKRLIRAAIRELLPKIK
;
A
#
# COMPACT_ATOMS: atom_id res chain seq x y z
N MET A 1 3.28 -5.14 -13.22
CA MET A 1 2.06 -5.02 -12.39
C MET A 1 2.29 -5.72 -11.05
N LEU A 2 1.75 -5.21 -9.93
CA LEU A 2 1.91 -5.83 -8.60
C LEU A 2 1.13 -7.17 -8.51
N PRO A 3 1.68 -8.28 -7.98
CA PRO A 3 0.96 -9.55 -7.88
C PRO A 3 -0.36 -9.45 -7.10
N LYS A 4 -1.35 -10.31 -7.38
CA LYS A 4 -2.68 -10.24 -6.73
C LYS A 4 -2.56 -10.39 -5.21
N ALA A 5 -1.68 -11.27 -4.73
CA ALA A 5 -1.48 -11.53 -3.31
C ALA A 5 -0.96 -10.30 -2.54
N ASN A 6 -0.19 -9.43 -3.19
CA ASN A 6 0.40 -8.23 -2.60
C ASN A 6 -0.53 -7.00 -2.72
N ARG A 7 -1.77 -7.15 -3.19
CA ARG A 7 -2.73 -6.04 -3.33
C ARG A 7 -3.69 -6.00 -2.15
N LEU A 8 -3.75 -4.85 -1.48
CA LEU A 8 -4.80 -4.54 -0.52
C LEU A 8 -6.07 -4.10 -1.27
N ARG A 9 -7.18 -4.82 -1.11
CA ARG A 9 -8.44 -4.57 -1.84
C ARG A 9 -9.64 -4.27 -0.94
N GLN A 10 -9.71 -4.91 0.22
CA GLN A 10 -10.90 -4.84 1.06
C GLN A 10 -10.95 -3.52 1.83
N ASN A 11 -12.10 -2.84 1.78
CA ASN A 11 -12.31 -1.60 2.55
C ASN A 11 -12.11 -1.81 4.06
N LYS A 12 -12.48 -2.99 4.59
CA LYS A 12 -12.24 -3.36 6.00
C LYS A 12 -10.74 -3.28 6.36
N ASP A 13 -9.87 -3.76 5.47
CA ASP A 13 -8.42 -3.68 5.67
C ASP A 13 -7.92 -2.23 5.64
N PHE A 14 -8.41 -1.41 4.70
CA PHE A 14 -8.07 0.02 4.64
C PHE A 14 -8.50 0.73 5.93
N SER A 15 -9.75 0.54 6.38
CA SER A 15 -10.26 1.12 7.62
C SER A 15 -9.42 0.71 8.83
N LYS A 16 -8.96 -0.55 8.88
CA LYS A 16 -8.07 -1.03 9.95
C LYS A 16 -6.73 -0.30 9.96
N ILE A 17 -6.12 -0.09 8.78
CA ILE A 17 -4.87 0.67 8.64
C ILE A 17 -5.07 2.15 9.00
N TYR A 18 -6.19 2.76 8.62
CA TYR A 18 -6.47 4.15 8.97
C TYR A 18 -6.65 4.35 10.48
N LYS A 19 -7.27 3.38 11.17
CA LYS A 19 -7.53 3.44 12.62
C LYS A 19 -6.33 3.08 13.49
N ARG A 20 -5.54 2.07 13.10
CA ARG A 20 -4.48 1.49 13.94
C ARG A 20 -3.07 1.57 13.36
N GLY A 21 -2.92 1.93 12.09
CA GLY A 21 -1.63 1.95 11.41
C GLY A 21 -0.82 3.18 11.74
N ASN A 22 0.51 3.03 11.75
CA ASN A 22 1.45 4.13 11.85
C ASN A 22 1.37 4.98 10.58
N ARG A 23 1.53 6.29 10.75
CA ARG A 23 1.46 7.28 9.67
C ARG A 23 2.82 7.96 9.54
N HIS A 24 3.33 7.99 8.32
CA HIS A 24 4.49 8.80 7.93
C HIS A 24 4.08 9.72 6.79
N SER A 25 4.21 11.03 6.98
CA SER A 25 3.91 12.04 5.95
C SER A 25 5.20 12.59 5.36
N GLY A 26 5.32 12.49 4.03
CA GLY A 26 6.27 13.28 3.25
C GLY A 26 5.57 14.40 2.49
N LYS A 27 6.33 15.11 1.65
CA LYS A 27 5.84 16.23 0.83
C LYS A 27 4.74 15.80 -0.15
N ASP A 28 4.97 14.74 -0.90
CA ASP A 28 4.09 14.31 -1.99
C ASP A 28 3.31 13.02 -1.70
N LEU A 29 3.61 12.36 -0.57
CA LEU A 29 3.04 11.06 -0.23
C LEU A 29 2.84 10.91 1.27
N VAL A 30 1.71 10.30 1.64
CA VAL A 30 1.46 9.81 3.01
C VAL A 30 1.47 8.30 2.99
N LEU A 31 2.39 7.71 3.75
CA LEU A 31 2.49 6.27 3.97
C LEU A 31 1.74 5.90 5.25
N ARG A 32 0.93 4.84 5.16
CA ARG A 32 0.31 4.22 6.32
C ARG A 32 0.61 2.74 6.33
N GLY A 33 1.12 2.25 7.45
CA GLY A 33 1.52 0.87 7.62
C GLY A 33 0.96 0.31 8.92
N LEU A 34 0.34 -0.86 8.85
CA LEU A 34 -0.02 -1.63 10.04
C LEU A 34 0.81 -2.90 10.04
N ARG A 35 1.78 -2.97 10.95
CA ARG A 35 2.52 -4.20 11.19
C ARG A 35 1.58 -5.20 11.84
N ARG A 36 1.57 -6.43 11.34
CA ARG A 36 0.80 -7.51 11.95
C ARG A 36 1.58 -8.10 13.13
N SER A 37 0.86 -8.44 14.19
CA SER A 37 1.42 -9.05 15.39
C SER A 37 1.77 -10.51 15.13
N GLY A 38 3.04 -10.87 15.33
CA GLY A 38 3.58 -12.23 15.19
C GLY A 38 5.03 -12.24 14.67
N LYS A 39 5.70 -13.40 14.69
CA LYS A 39 7.07 -13.55 14.18
C LYS A 39 7.09 -13.26 12.67
N PRO A 40 7.90 -12.30 12.18
CA PRO A 40 7.84 -11.83 10.78
C PRO A 40 8.17 -12.93 9.75
N GLU A 41 8.96 -13.93 10.13
CA GLU A 41 9.34 -15.05 9.26
C GLU A 41 8.16 -15.99 8.97
N VAL A 42 7.39 -16.32 10.01
CA VAL A 42 6.19 -17.16 9.91
C VAL A 42 5.07 -16.41 9.20
N LEU A 43 4.92 -15.11 9.48
CA LEU A 43 3.84 -14.30 8.92
C LEU A 43 4.00 -13.99 7.43
N ASN A 44 5.23 -13.78 6.96
CA ASN A 44 5.51 -13.52 5.54
C ASN A 44 5.34 -14.79 4.69
N ALA A 45 5.56 -15.99 5.26
CA ALA A 45 5.25 -17.25 4.62
C ALA A 45 3.74 -17.51 4.50
N LEU A 46 2.95 -17.09 5.49
CA LEU A 46 1.49 -17.27 5.52
C LEU A 46 0.72 -16.21 4.74
N VAL A 47 1.13 -14.94 4.79
CA VAL A 47 0.45 -13.86 4.09
C VAL A 47 1.44 -12.77 3.66
N PRO A 48 1.63 -12.54 2.35
CA PRO A 48 2.59 -11.56 1.86
C PRO A 48 2.19 -10.13 2.20
N THR A 49 3.16 -9.22 2.19
CA THR A 49 2.92 -7.78 2.35
C THR A 49 1.90 -7.27 1.32
N ARG A 50 0.80 -6.70 1.83
CA ARG A 50 -0.31 -6.18 1.02
C ARG A 50 -0.27 -4.67 0.98
N VAL A 51 -0.32 -4.12 -0.22
CA VAL A 51 -0.23 -2.68 -0.46
C VAL A 51 -1.47 -2.18 -1.18
N GLY A 52 -2.02 -1.07 -0.68
CA GLY A 52 -3.11 -0.33 -1.28
C GLY A 52 -2.66 1.09 -1.64
N ILE A 53 -3.22 1.65 -2.71
CA ILE A 53 -2.94 3.03 -3.11
C ILE A 53 -4.26 3.77 -3.19
N SER A 54 -4.38 4.84 -2.40
CA SER A 54 -5.53 5.74 -2.42
C SER A 54 -5.13 7.07 -3.04
N ILE A 55 -5.80 7.48 -4.12
CA ILE A 55 -5.60 8.77 -4.78
C ILE A 55 -6.96 9.45 -4.94
N GLY A 56 -7.16 10.54 -4.21
CA GLY A 56 -8.39 11.33 -4.24
C GLY A 56 -8.49 12.26 -5.45
N LYS A 57 -9.69 12.82 -5.68
CA LYS A 57 -9.94 13.81 -6.74
C LYS A 57 -9.18 15.13 -6.54
N LYS A 58 -8.74 15.43 -5.31
CA LYS A 58 -7.93 16.62 -4.98
C LYS A 58 -6.55 16.62 -5.66
N VAL A 59 -6.00 15.45 -5.98
CA VAL A 59 -4.70 15.33 -6.65
C VAL A 59 -4.81 15.66 -8.14
N SER A 60 -5.87 15.18 -8.79
CA SER A 60 -6.19 15.53 -10.17
C SER A 60 -7.64 15.18 -10.46
N LYS A 61 -8.31 16.08 -11.20
CA LYS A 61 -9.66 15.84 -11.73
C LYS A 61 -9.66 14.73 -12.78
N GLN A 62 -8.57 14.61 -13.55
CA GLN A 62 -8.45 13.63 -14.63
C GLN A 62 -8.20 12.22 -14.09
N ALA A 63 -8.99 11.25 -14.55
CA ALA A 63 -8.82 9.86 -14.15
C ALA A 63 -7.54 9.23 -14.71
N VAL A 64 -7.11 9.66 -15.89
CA VAL A 64 -5.91 9.16 -16.58
C VAL A 64 -4.66 9.48 -15.75
N GLU A 65 -4.49 10.72 -15.30
CA GLU A 65 -3.36 11.12 -14.45
C GLU A 65 -3.34 10.38 -13.11
N ARG A 66 -4.49 10.24 -12.43
CA ARG A 66 -4.57 9.43 -11.19
C ARG A 66 -4.20 7.96 -11.44
N ASN A 67 -4.57 7.41 -12.60
CA ASN A 67 -4.21 6.04 -12.96
C ASN A 67 -2.73 5.91 -13.34
N ARG A 68 -2.13 6.93 -13.96
CA ARG A 68 -0.70 7.01 -14.23
C ARG A 68 0.10 7.02 -12.93
N LEU A 69 -0.25 7.87 -11.97
CA LEU A 69 0.36 7.89 -10.63
C LEU A 69 0.23 6.54 -9.93
N LYS A 70 -0.97 5.94 -9.93
CA LYS A 70 -1.19 4.59 -9.40
C LYS A 70 -0.28 3.54 -10.06
N ARG A 71 -0.01 3.65 -11.37
CA ARG A 71 0.87 2.70 -12.08
C ARG A 71 2.34 2.90 -11.69
N LEU A 72 2.81 4.15 -11.63
CA LEU A 72 4.18 4.49 -11.22
C LEU A 72 4.47 4.01 -9.80
N ILE A 73 3.59 4.32 -8.85
CA ILE A 73 3.73 3.89 -7.45
C ILE A 73 3.75 2.36 -7.35
N ARG A 74 2.92 1.64 -8.12
CA ARG A 74 2.95 0.16 -8.12
C ARG A 74 4.25 -0.40 -8.67
N ALA A 75 4.88 0.27 -9.64
CA ALA A 75 6.16 -0.17 -10.20
C ALA A 75 7.27 -0.04 -9.16
N ALA A 76 7.39 1.12 -8.52
CA ALA A 76 8.36 1.35 -7.44
C ALA A 76 8.16 0.39 -6.25
N ILE A 77 6.93 0.19 -5.82
CA ILE A 77 6.63 -0.73 -4.70
C ILE A 77 7.02 -2.17 -5.05
N ARG A 78 6.82 -2.60 -6.31
CA ARG A 78 7.21 -3.95 -6.74
C ARG A 78 8.71 -4.19 -6.57
N GLU A 79 9.54 -3.19 -6.86
CA GLU A 79 11.00 -3.28 -6.68
C GLU A 79 11.42 -3.25 -5.20
N LEU A 80 10.63 -2.56 -4.37
CA LEU A 80 10.89 -2.47 -2.93
C LEU A 80 10.33 -3.65 -2.14
N LEU A 81 9.39 -4.44 -2.69
CA LEU A 81 8.77 -5.58 -2.01
C LEU A 81 9.77 -6.54 -1.33
N PRO A 82 10.91 -6.93 -1.94
CA PRO A 82 11.88 -7.82 -1.29
C PRO A 82 12.48 -7.22 -0.02
N LYS A 83 12.50 -5.89 0.10
CA LYS A 83 13.04 -5.15 1.24
C LYS A 83 11.99 -4.86 2.32
N ILE A 84 10.70 -5.07 2.03
CA ILE A 84 9.58 -4.76 2.93
C ILE A 84 9.05 -6.06 3.55
N LYS A 85 9.48 -6.37 4.78
CA LYS A 85 9.05 -7.54 5.57
C LYS A 85 8.15 -7.18 6.75
#